data_AF-A0A7W0NC36-F1
#
_entry.id   AF-A0A7W0NC36-F1
#
_cell.length_a   1.000
_cell.length_b   1.000
_cell.length_c   1.000
_cell.angle_alpha   90.00
_cell.angle_beta   90.00
_cell.angle_gamma   90.00
#
_symmetry.space_group_name_H-M   'P 1'
#
loop_
_entity.id
_entity.type
_entity.pdbx_description
1 polymer ?
#
loop_
_entity_poly.entity_id
_entity_poly.type
_entity_poly.pdbx_seq_one_letter_code
_entity_poly.pdbx_strand_id
1 'polypeptide(L)'
;MVRYLPIPIAMPGPARALWSEHGGGCDYCGTSWPNSVCMPASTHPGVDFQCDYEPLYAATDGVVRFAGFDNYYRPYHVDLEPTTGPFRGERHVYGHMWRLGAGVVTGAFVRQGQLLGISGEQTIRGTTDQPDGTGVHCHWERRGAGGCALNPEPVLTAPHGDTPESPAFAIDDAIRVSEGPLNLRSGPGRRFPALTILEAGATLCVSGGLAIGDGYTWYPVIAIGSDAAGFVAADYCVLGEAGGCRSAVTRFSPDDRIGVADGPLNLRAEPSLSGVIRASLPTGTSLCVLDHTKPISNAGYTWYPVRDEEGSDRFEGWVAGELCRLVAAGGCRA
;
A
#
# COMPACT_ATOMS: atom_id res chain seq x y z
N MET A 1 31.19 2.96 -5.19
CA MET A 1 30.55 3.69 -4.08
C MET A 1 29.45 2.78 -3.58
N VAL A 2 29.68 2.12 -2.44
CA VAL A 2 28.74 1.14 -1.87
C VAL A 2 27.48 1.92 -1.48
N ARG A 3 26.37 1.65 -2.16
CA ARG A 3 25.07 2.26 -1.87
C ARG A 3 24.36 1.32 -0.91
N TYR A 4 24.20 1.77 0.32
CA TYR A 4 23.36 1.12 1.31
C TYR A 4 21.91 1.29 0.87
N LEU A 5 21.15 0.20 0.85
CA LEU A 5 19.78 0.21 0.40
C LEU A 5 18.97 -0.70 1.32
N PRO A 6 17.90 -0.19 1.97
CA PRO A 6 16.88 -1.02 2.57
C PRO A 6 16.12 -1.72 1.43
N ILE A 7 16.63 -2.89 1.03
CA ILE A 7 15.92 -3.94 0.27
C ILE A 7 14.58 -4.24 0.98
N PRO A 8 13.60 -4.91 0.35
CA PRO A 8 12.20 -5.00 0.79
C PRO A 8 11.99 -5.84 2.08
N ILE A 9 13.01 -5.93 2.90
CA ILE A 9 13.14 -6.64 4.14
C ILE A 9 13.58 -5.59 5.15
N ALA A 10 12.68 -5.20 6.03
CA ALA A 10 13.00 -4.31 7.15
C ALA A 10 13.95 -5.02 8.15
N MET A 11 15.18 -5.34 7.75
CA MET A 11 16.16 -5.93 8.65
C MET A 11 16.77 -4.83 9.53
N PRO A 12 16.56 -4.84 10.86
CA PRO A 12 17.44 -4.08 11.74
C PRO A 12 18.82 -4.74 11.68
N GLY A 13 19.77 -4.18 10.94
CA GLY A 13 21.11 -4.77 10.80
C GLY A 13 22.15 -3.85 10.13
N PRO A 14 23.45 -4.18 10.26
CA PRO A 14 24.53 -3.40 9.67
C PRO A 14 24.41 -3.38 8.14
N ALA A 15 24.85 -2.28 7.55
CA ALA A 15 25.10 -2.08 6.12
C ALA A 15 25.55 -3.36 5.38
N ARG A 16 24.76 -3.84 4.40
CA ARG A 16 25.01 -5.09 3.65
C ARG A 16 25.43 -4.81 2.21
N ALA A 17 26.26 -5.68 1.67
CA ALA A 17 26.59 -5.69 0.26
C ALA A 17 25.42 -6.31 -0.52
N LEU A 18 24.93 -5.59 -1.51
CA LEU A 18 23.95 -6.07 -2.47
C LEU A 18 24.66 -6.42 -3.76
N TRP A 19 24.37 -7.60 -4.29
CA TRP A 19 24.92 -8.03 -5.56
C TRP A 19 23.74 -8.30 -6.49
N SER A 20 23.30 -7.24 -7.19
CA SER A 20 22.31 -7.40 -8.26
C SER A 20 23.01 -8.06 -9.45
N GLU A 21 22.82 -9.36 -9.56
CA GLU A 21 23.25 -10.14 -10.72
C GLU A 21 22.16 -10.20 -11.80
N HIS A 22 21.06 -9.46 -11.65
CA HIS A 22 19.92 -9.55 -12.57
C HIS A 22 20.33 -9.39 -14.04
N GLY A 23 20.08 -10.43 -14.85
CA GLY A 23 20.48 -10.47 -16.26
C GLY A 23 21.98 -10.65 -16.52
N GLY A 24 22.80 -10.70 -15.46
CA GLY A 24 24.19 -11.13 -15.47
C GLY A 24 24.33 -12.66 -15.51
N GLY A 25 25.55 -13.14 -15.71
CA GLY A 25 25.85 -14.57 -15.73
C GLY A 25 25.60 -15.19 -14.35
N CYS A 26 24.90 -16.31 -14.32
CA CYS A 26 24.62 -17.07 -13.11
C CYS A 26 25.36 -18.40 -13.11
N ASP A 27 26.26 -18.58 -12.14
CA ASP A 27 27.08 -19.79 -12.03
C ASP A 27 26.27 -21.00 -11.49
N TYR A 28 25.13 -20.77 -10.82
CA TYR A 28 24.40 -21.80 -10.06
C TYR A 28 22.91 -21.96 -10.40
N CYS A 29 22.35 -21.17 -11.33
CA CYS A 29 20.91 -21.13 -11.61
C CYS A 29 20.34 -22.39 -12.29
N GLY A 30 21.19 -23.35 -12.68
CA GLY A 30 20.81 -24.41 -13.62
C GLY A 30 20.57 -23.81 -15.00
N THR A 31 21.21 -24.36 -16.03
CA THR A 31 21.31 -23.70 -17.35
C THR A 31 19.97 -23.39 -18.03
N SER A 32 18.84 -23.96 -17.58
CA SER A 32 17.52 -23.76 -18.19
C SER A 32 16.44 -23.13 -17.31
N TRP A 33 16.62 -23.00 -16.00
CA TRP A 33 15.57 -22.43 -15.13
C TRP A 33 15.23 -20.97 -15.47
N PRO A 34 16.19 -20.08 -15.76
CA PRO A 34 15.88 -18.70 -16.16
C PRO A 34 14.93 -18.61 -17.37
N ASN A 35 14.94 -19.60 -18.27
CA ASN A 35 14.01 -19.66 -19.40
C ASN A 35 12.55 -19.75 -18.95
N SER A 36 12.28 -20.42 -17.81
CA SER A 36 10.92 -20.54 -17.26
C SER A 36 10.34 -19.21 -16.78
N VAL A 37 11.21 -18.21 -16.60
CA VAL A 37 10.86 -16.86 -16.14
C VAL A 37 11.27 -15.80 -17.15
N CYS A 38 11.26 -16.19 -18.43
CA CYS A 38 11.45 -15.32 -19.58
C CYS A 38 12.84 -14.66 -19.66
N MET A 39 13.86 -15.27 -19.08
CA MET A 39 15.25 -14.82 -19.19
C MET A 39 16.11 -15.82 -19.96
N PRO A 40 17.22 -15.38 -20.58
CA PRO A 40 18.15 -16.29 -21.25
C PRO A 40 18.76 -17.32 -20.29
N ALA A 41 19.11 -18.49 -20.82
CA ALA A 41 19.87 -19.51 -20.11
C ALA A 41 21.08 -18.92 -19.36
N SER A 42 21.35 -19.45 -18.17
CA SER A 42 22.47 -19.03 -17.31
C SER A 42 22.47 -17.54 -16.93
N THR A 43 21.29 -16.92 -16.83
CA THR A 43 21.15 -15.58 -16.24
C THR A 43 20.55 -15.65 -14.84
N HIS A 44 20.91 -14.70 -13.98
CA HIS A 44 20.34 -14.61 -12.63
C HIS A 44 19.02 -13.81 -12.66
N PRO A 45 17.86 -14.36 -12.28
CA PRO A 45 16.57 -13.67 -12.39
C PRO A 45 16.15 -12.93 -11.11
N GLY A 46 17.09 -12.21 -10.50
CA GLY A 46 16.83 -11.46 -9.27
C GLY A 46 18.08 -10.78 -8.72
N VAL A 47 18.04 -10.51 -7.42
CA VAL A 47 19.15 -9.98 -6.62
C VAL A 47 19.39 -10.91 -5.45
N ASP A 48 20.67 -11.16 -5.16
CA ASP A 48 21.08 -11.82 -3.93
C ASP A 48 21.63 -10.79 -2.96
N PHE A 49 21.37 -11.03 -1.69
CA PHE A 49 21.96 -10.24 -0.61
C PHE A 49 22.32 -11.13 0.56
N GLN A 50 23.46 -10.80 1.15
CA GLN A 50 24.03 -11.54 2.26
C GLN A 50 23.14 -11.39 3.51
N CYS A 51 22.56 -12.49 3.98
CA CYS A 51 21.80 -12.51 5.24
C CYS A 51 21.97 -13.87 5.92
N ASP A 52 22.39 -13.84 7.19
CA ASP A 52 22.83 -15.03 7.92
C ASP A 52 21.79 -15.41 8.98
N TYR A 53 20.80 -16.22 8.58
CA TYR A 53 19.71 -16.66 9.45
C TYR A 53 18.97 -15.51 10.18
N GLU A 54 18.65 -14.47 9.42
CA GLU A 54 18.11 -13.22 9.93
C GLU A 54 16.61 -13.05 9.65
N PRO A 55 15.91 -12.26 10.48
CA PRO A 55 14.50 -11.94 10.24
C PRO A 55 14.26 -11.26 8.89
N LEU A 56 13.37 -11.86 8.10
CA LEU A 56 12.88 -11.29 6.85
C LEU A 56 11.48 -10.69 7.05
N TYR A 57 11.27 -9.44 6.64
CA TYR A 57 10.01 -8.72 6.79
C TYR A 57 9.40 -8.35 5.44
N ALA A 58 8.10 -8.09 5.39
CA ALA A 58 7.42 -7.66 4.19
C ALA A 58 7.73 -6.18 3.90
N ALA A 59 8.10 -5.87 2.67
CA ALA A 59 8.37 -4.49 2.25
C ALA A 59 7.16 -3.59 2.17
N THR A 60 6.01 -4.21 1.98
CA THR A 60 4.78 -3.58 1.52
C THR A 60 3.62 -4.43 1.98
N ASP A 61 2.47 -3.79 2.12
CA ASP A 61 1.22 -4.48 2.33
C ASP A 61 0.90 -5.37 1.12
N GLY A 62 0.57 -6.62 1.37
CA GLY A 62 0.34 -7.55 0.28
C GLY A 62 -0.38 -8.84 0.67
N VAL A 63 -0.73 -9.61 -0.35
CA VAL A 63 -1.29 -10.95 -0.19
C VAL A 63 -0.21 -11.98 -0.49
N VAL A 64 -0.02 -12.90 0.43
CA VAL A 64 0.87 -14.05 0.25
C VAL A 64 0.25 -14.98 -0.79
N ARG A 65 0.85 -15.07 -1.97
CA ARG A 65 0.41 -15.96 -3.06
C ARG A 65 0.98 -17.36 -2.96
N PHE A 66 2.10 -17.50 -2.27
CA PHE A 66 2.70 -18.78 -1.92
C PHE A 66 3.52 -18.61 -0.64
N ALA A 67 3.48 -19.60 0.24
CA ALA A 67 4.41 -19.73 1.35
C ALA A 67 4.58 -21.22 1.65
N GLY A 68 5.79 -21.75 1.41
CA GLY A 68 6.01 -23.19 1.55
C GLY A 68 7.33 -23.68 0.97
N PHE A 69 7.49 -25.01 1.00
CA PHE A 69 8.67 -25.67 0.44
C PHE A 69 8.61 -25.66 -1.08
N ASP A 70 9.77 -25.44 -1.71
CA ASP A 70 9.96 -25.61 -3.14
C ASP A 70 11.40 -26.08 -3.44
N ASN A 71 11.60 -26.80 -4.55
CA ASN A 71 12.92 -27.30 -4.91
C ASN A 71 13.82 -26.26 -5.60
N TYR A 72 13.27 -25.20 -6.20
CA TYR A 72 14.05 -24.15 -6.83
C TYR A 72 14.50 -23.12 -5.80
N TYR A 73 13.58 -22.61 -4.98
CA TYR A 73 13.87 -21.61 -3.95
C TYR A 73 14.13 -22.21 -2.56
N ARG A 74 14.56 -23.47 -2.52
CA ARG A 74 14.71 -24.28 -1.31
C ARG A 74 15.49 -23.58 -0.18
N PRO A 75 15.13 -23.84 1.10
CA PRO A 75 14.07 -24.78 1.49
C PRO A 75 12.68 -24.16 1.38
N TYR A 76 12.47 -22.93 1.85
CA TYR A 76 11.18 -22.24 1.76
C TYR A 76 11.26 -20.95 0.95
N HIS A 77 10.13 -20.57 0.37
CA HIS A 77 9.97 -19.23 -0.18
C HIS A 77 8.59 -18.65 0.09
N VAL A 78 8.50 -17.33 -0.06
CA VAL A 78 7.26 -16.56 0.01
C VAL A 78 7.11 -15.75 -1.28
N ASP A 79 5.95 -15.89 -1.93
CA ASP A 79 5.51 -14.98 -2.99
C ASP A 79 4.56 -13.95 -2.38
N LEU A 80 4.95 -12.68 -2.39
CA LEU A 80 4.11 -11.59 -1.93
C LEU A 80 3.61 -10.78 -3.13
N GLU A 81 2.29 -10.64 -3.28
CA GLU A 81 1.70 -9.70 -4.25
C GLU A 81 1.42 -8.37 -3.55
N PRO A 82 2.11 -7.27 -3.91
CA PRO A 82 1.83 -5.97 -3.35
C PRO A 82 0.40 -5.52 -3.64
N THR A 83 -0.29 -5.10 -2.59
CA THR A 83 -1.62 -4.50 -2.69
C THR A 83 -1.57 -2.98 -2.68
N THR A 84 -0.41 -2.39 -2.38
CA THR A 84 -0.15 -0.95 -2.35
C THR A 84 1.12 -0.59 -3.14
N GLY A 85 1.38 0.71 -3.30
CA GLY A 85 2.57 1.20 -4.00
C GLY A 85 2.55 1.05 -5.54
N PRO A 86 3.68 1.35 -6.21
CA PRO A 86 3.78 1.36 -7.67
C PRO A 86 3.93 -0.04 -8.29
N PHE A 87 4.13 -1.08 -7.48
CA PHE A 87 4.39 -2.46 -7.91
C PHE A 87 3.16 -3.38 -7.73
N ARG A 88 1.95 -2.80 -7.63
CA ARG A 88 0.71 -3.60 -7.56
C ARG A 88 0.56 -4.48 -8.80
N GLY A 89 0.13 -5.73 -8.58
CA GLY A 89 -0.05 -6.72 -9.65
C GLY A 89 1.24 -7.44 -10.07
N GLU A 90 2.38 -7.14 -9.43
CA GLU A 90 3.60 -7.94 -9.49
C GLU A 90 3.62 -8.99 -8.37
N ARG A 91 4.57 -9.93 -8.41
CA ARG A 91 4.92 -10.77 -7.27
C ARG A 91 6.36 -10.53 -6.85
N HIS A 92 6.58 -10.43 -5.56
CA HIS A 92 7.89 -10.32 -4.93
C HIS A 92 8.22 -11.66 -4.28
N VAL A 93 9.21 -12.37 -4.80
CA VAL A 93 9.60 -13.72 -4.35
C VAL A 93 10.77 -13.59 -3.39
N TYR A 94 10.65 -14.17 -2.19
CA TYR A 94 11.73 -14.27 -1.20
C TYR A 94 12.13 -15.73 -1.08
N GLY A 95 13.26 -16.11 -1.69
CA GLY A 95 13.77 -17.47 -1.73
C GLY A 95 14.85 -17.76 -0.69
N HIS A 96 15.17 -19.05 -0.52
CA HIS A 96 16.20 -19.53 0.41
C HIS A 96 15.92 -19.20 1.88
N MET A 97 14.63 -19.12 2.23
CA MET A 97 14.20 -18.89 3.59
C MET A 97 14.34 -20.18 4.40
N TRP A 98 14.96 -20.11 5.57
CA TRP A 98 15.10 -21.26 6.48
C TRP A 98 13.83 -21.56 7.27
N ARG A 99 13.01 -20.53 7.51
CA ARG A 99 11.76 -20.65 8.28
C ARG A 99 10.73 -19.64 7.80
N LEU A 100 9.47 -20.03 7.75
CA LEU A 100 8.35 -19.12 7.53
C LEU A 100 7.89 -18.47 8.84
N GLY A 101 7.47 -17.22 8.76
CA GLY A 101 6.91 -16.46 9.87
C GLY A 101 5.56 -17.04 10.32
N ALA A 102 5.21 -16.84 11.58
CA ALA A 102 3.91 -17.27 12.09
C ALA A 102 2.78 -16.56 11.33
N GLY A 103 1.81 -17.34 10.82
CA GLY A 103 0.69 -16.81 10.04
C GLY A 103 1.02 -16.43 8.60
N VAL A 104 2.26 -16.63 8.15
CA VAL A 104 2.66 -16.44 6.75
C VAL A 104 2.33 -17.72 6.00
N VAL A 105 1.08 -17.78 5.53
CA VAL A 105 0.52 -18.90 4.77
C VAL A 105 -0.09 -18.40 3.47
N THR A 106 -0.18 -19.26 2.47
CA THR A 106 -0.84 -18.93 1.20
C THR A 106 -2.26 -18.39 1.43
N GLY A 107 -2.54 -17.22 0.87
CA GLY A 107 -3.79 -16.48 1.02
C GLY A 107 -3.81 -15.45 2.16
N ALA A 108 -2.82 -15.44 3.04
CA ALA A 108 -2.77 -14.47 4.13
C ALA A 108 -2.47 -13.06 3.64
N PHE A 109 -3.06 -12.06 4.29
CA PHE A 109 -2.63 -10.68 4.15
C PHE A 109 -1.47 -10.42 5.11
N VAL A 110 -0.45 -9.71 4.64
CA VAL A 110 0.68 -9.25 5.44
C VAL A 110 0.81 -7.75 5.31
N ARG A 111 1.22 -7.10 6.41
CA ARG A 111 1.51 -5.66 6.42
C ARG A 111 2.98 -5.40 6.17
N GLN A 112 3.31 -4.23 5.64
CA GLN A 112 4.68 -3.73 5.62
C GLN A 112 5.29 -3.83 7.04
N GLY A 113 6.52 -4.33 7.13
CA GLY A 113 7.22 -4.56 8.38
C GLY A 113 6.77 -5.81 9.14
N GLN A 114 5.79 -6.59 8.65
CA GLN A 114 5.43 -7.87 9.23
C GLN A 114 6.51 -8.93 8.92
N LEU A 115 6.87 -9.73 9.92
CA LEU A 115 7.83 -10.83 9.75
C LEU A 115 7.28 -11.87 8.76
N LEU A 116 7.97 -12.04 7.64
CA LEU A 116 7.73 -13.07 6.64
C LEU A 116 8.41 -14.40 7.01
N GLY A 117 9.55 -14.35 7.68
CA GLY A 117 10.29 -15.54 8.07
C GLY A 117 11.72 -15.25 8.47
N ILE A 118 12.58 -16.26 8.38
CA ILE A 118 14.01 -16.17 8.67
C ILE A 118 14.75 -16.58 7.39
N SER A 119 15.77 -15.82 7.01
CA SER A 119 16.67 -16.16 5.91
C SER A 119 17.50 -17.41 6.22
N GLY A 120 18.32 -17.85 5.29
CA GLY A 120 19.24 -18.96 5.51
C GLY A 120 20.11 -19.18 4.31
N GLU A 121 20.14 -20.42 3.85
CA GLU A 121 20.88 -20.86 2.67
C GLU A 121 20.10 -21.91 1.89
N GLN A 122 20.57 -22.21 0.68
CA GLN A 122 20.05 -23.31 -0.10
C GLN A 122 20.33 -24.64 0.59
N THR A 123 19.37 -25.54 0.50
CA THR A 123 19.50 -26.91 0.99
C THR A 123 19.78 -27.89 -0.12
N ILE A 124 20.19 -29.12 0.19
CA ILE A 124 20.21 -30.21 -0.77
C ILE A 124 18.77 -30.43 -1.28
N ARG A 125 18.61 -30.65 -2.59
CA ARG A 125 17.30 -30.86 -3.22
C ARG A 125 16.48 -31.92 -2.46
N GLY A 126 15.24 -31.56 -2.10
CA GLY A 126 14.32 -32.41 -1.35
C GLY A 126 14.50 -32.39 0.17
N THR A 127 15.42 -31.59 0.71
CA THR A 127 15.63 -31.45 2.16
C THR A 127 15.25 -30.06 2.65
N THR A 128 14.88 -29.94 3.92
CA THR A 128 14.53 -28.66 4.57
C THR A 128 15.59 -28.17 5.55
N ASP A 129 16.61 -28.98 5.80
CA ASP A 129 17.52 -28.83 6.94
C ASP A 129 18.98 -29.17 6.64
N GLN A 130 19.31 -29.60 5.40
CA GLN A 130 20.69 -29.93 4.99
C GLN A 130 21.21 -28.88 4.03
N PRO A 131 22.08 -27.95 4.46
CA PRO A 131 22.75 -27.00 3.58
C PRO A 131 23.44 -27.67 2.39
N ASP A 132 23.38 -27.06 1.21
CA ASP A 132 24.17 -27.50 0.05
C ASP A 132 25.56 -26.85 -0.04
N GLY A 133 25.86 -25.92 0.87
CA GLY A 133 27.18 -25.30 1.02
C GLY A 133 27.44 -24.12 0.08
N THR A 134 26.42 -23.62 -0.65
CA THR A 134 26.57 -22.41 -1.48
C THR A 134 26.65 -21.12 -0.67
N GLY A 135 26.35 -21.19 0.64
CA GLY A 135 26.47 -20.07 1.57
C GLY A 135 25.15 -19.35 1.83
N VAL A 136 25.13 -18.62 2.95
CA VAL A 136 23.93 -17.94 3.45
C VAL A 136 23.63 -16.67 2.67
N HIS A 137 22.42 -16.58 2.14
CA HIS A 137 21.89 -15.45 1.38
C HIS A 137 20.37 -15.60 1.26
N CYS A 138 19.70 -14.52 0.87
CA CYS A 138 18.33 -14.59 0.42
C CYS A 138 18.31 -14.12 -1.03
N HIS A 139 17.59 -14.88 -1.83
CA HIS A 139 17.34 -14.56 -3.22
C HIS A 139 16.03 -13.79 -3.30
N TRP A 140 16.02 -12.66 -4.01
CA TRP A 140 14.81 -11.86 -4.18
C TRP A 140 14.53 -11.52 -5.63
N GLU A 141 13.27 -11.64 -6.02
CA GLU A 141 12.86 -11.43 -7.40
C GLU A 141 11.56 -10.65 -7.50
N ARG A 142 11.40 -10.00 -8.65
CA ARG A 142 10.13 -9.47 -9.12
C ARG A 142 9.62 -10.31 -10.26
N ARG A 143 8.33 -10.59 -10.26
CA ARG A 143 7.61 -11.25 -11.36
C ARG A 143 6.45 -10.37 -11.82
N GLY A 144 6.33 -10.15 -13.12
CA GLY A 144 5.16 -9.49 -13.70
C GLY A 144 3.94 -10.41 -13.74
N ALA A 145 2.79 -9.88 -14.16
CA ALA A 145 1.53 -10.63 -14.27
C ALA A 145 1.64 -11.90 -15.16
N GLY A 146 2.58 -11.92 -16.13
CA GLY A 146 2.87 -13.08 -16.98
C GLY A 146 3.84 -14.09 -16.38
N GLY A 147 4.30 -13.92 -15.14
CA GLY A 147 5.27 -14.78 -14.47
C GLY A 147 6.73 -14.56 -14.88
N CYS A 148 7.01 -13.64 -15.81
CA CYS A 148 8.36 -13.28 -16.22
C CYS A 148 9.11 -12.49 -15.15
N ALA A 149 10.40 -12.74 -15.02
CA ALA A 149 11.32 -11.97 -14.19
C ALA A 149 11.37 -10.50 -14.64
N LEU A 150 11.32 -9.58 -13.68
CA LEU A 150 11.50 -8.15 -13.90
C LEU A 150 12.79 -7.68 -13.22
N ASN A 151 13.38 -6.61 -13.75
CA ASN A 151 14.57 -6.00 -13.14
C ASN A 151 14.25 -5.58 -11.70
N PRO A 152 15.00 -6.04 -10.67
CA PRO A 152 14.81 -5.62 -9.29
C PRO A 152 15.18 -4.16 -9.06
N GLU A 153 16.08 -3.58 -9.87
CA GLU A 153 16.67 -2.27 -9.65
C GLU A 153 15.67 -1.12 -9.45
N PRO A 154 14.52 -1.02 -10.14
CA PRO A 154 13.53 0.02 -9.86
C PRO A 154 12.92 -0.05 -8.45
N VAL A 155 12.89 -1.22 -7.81
CA VAL A 155 12.55 -1.35 -6.38
C VAL A 155 13.76 -0.99 -5.53
N LEU A 156 14.93 -1.50 -5.89
CA LEU A 156 16.16 -1.27 -5.14
C LEU A 156 16.63 0.19 -5.18
N THR A 157 16.29 0.97 -6.20
CA THR A 157 16.78 2.35 -6.41
C THR A 157 15.69 3.39 -6.30
N ALA A 158 14.44 2.94 -6.10
CA ALA A 158 13.41 3.82 -5.60
C ALA A 158 13.94 4.45 -4.30
N PRO A 159 13.73 5.76 -4.08
CA PRO A 159 14.07 6.40 -2.81
C PRO A 159 13.23 5.77 -1.70
N HIS A 160 13.73 4.67 -1.13
CA HIS A 160 13.34 4.16 0.16
C HIS A 160 14.14 5.01 1.16
N GLY A 161 13.44 5.92 1.83
CA GLY A 161 14.06 6.82 2.79
C GLY A 161 14.88 6.04 3.82
N ASP A 162 16.17 6.34 3.89
CA ASP A 162 17.07 5.95 4.97
C ASP A 162 16.70 6.71 6.26
N THR A 163 15.52 6.44 6.80
CA THR A 163 15.10 6.92 8.12
C THR A 163 14.46 5.77 8.90
N PRO A 164 14.94 5.46 10.12
CA PRO A 164 14.14 4.71 11.08
C PRO A 164 12.86 5.52 11.30
N GLU A 165 11.70 4.89 11.12
CA GLU A 165 10.37 5.48 11.34
C GLU A 165 9.91 6.62 10.40
N SER A 166 9.89 6.41 9.07
CA SER A 166 8.88 7.13 8.26
C SER A 166 7.61 6.28 8.20
N PRO A 167 6.52 6.61 8.92
CA PRO A 167 5.27 5.87 8.80
C PRO A 167 4.69 6.02 7.39
N ALA A 168 4.44 4.87 6.74
CA ALA A 168 3.53 4.83 5.61
C ALA A 168 2.11 5.04 6.15
N PHE A 169 1.55 6.23 5.96
CA PHE A 169 0.18 6.51 6.37
C PHE A 169 -0.81 5.99 5.33
N ALA A 170 -1.87 5.33 5.77
CA ALA A 170 -2.99 4.98 4.94
C ALA A 170 -3.98 6.13 4.83
N ILE A 171 -4.83 6.10 3.80
CA ILE A 171 -6.02 6.96 3.75
C ILE A 171 -6.86 6.69 5.01
N ASP A 172 -7.45 7.74 5.55
CA ASP A 172 -8.22 7.75 6.81
C ASP A 172 -7.40 7.56 8.10
N ASP A 173 -6.07 7.51 8.03
CA ASP A 173 -5.25 7.59 9.24
C ASP A 173 -5.33 9.00 9.85
N ALA A 174 -5.49 9.03 11.17
CA ALA A 174 -5.28 10.23 11.97
C ALA A 174 -3.79 10.31 12.31
N ILE A 175 -3.10 11.29 11.74
CA ILE A 175 -1.68 11.54 11.96
C ILE A 175 -1.50 12.80 12.80
N ARG A 176 -0.38 12.95 13.48
CA ARG A 176 -0.06 14.13 14.28
C ARG A 176 1.28 14.70 13.87
N VAL A 177 1.40 16.02 13.85
CA VAL A 177 2.69 16.70 13.66
C VAL A 177 3.58 16.37 14.85
N SER A 178 4.67 15.62 14.63
CA SER A 178 5.65 15.26 15.66
C SER A 178 6.65 16.40 15.89
N GLU A 179 7.06 17.05 14.80
CA GLU A 179 8.06 18.12 14.81
C GLU A 179 7.51 19.35 14.09
N GLY A 180 7.02 20.31 14.88
CA GLY A 180 6.54 21.61 14.39
C GLY A 180 7.59 22.71 14.56
N PRO A 181 7.42 23.87 13.91
CA PRO A 181 6.29 24.23 13.03
C PRO A 181 6.41 23.60 11.62
N LEU A 182 5.34 22.96 11.15
CA LEU A 182 5.26 22.29 9.85
C LEU A 182 4.41 23.08 8.86
N ASN A 183 4.90 23.26 7.63
CA ASN A 183 4.12 23.95 6.59
C ASN A 183 3.10 23.01 5.95
N LEU A 184 1.81 23.38 6.00
CA LEU A 184 0.77 22.80 5.14
C LEU A 184 0.85 23.49 3.78
N ARG A 185 1.12 22.74 2.70
CA ARG A 185 1.36 23.30 1.36
C ARG A 185 0.23 23.01 0.38
N SER A 186 0.13 23.80 -0.68
CA SER A 186 -0.88 23.59 -1.73
C SER A 186 -0.58 22.41 -2.66
N GLY A 187 0.63 21.83 -2.59
CA GLY A 187 1.04 20.69 -3.39
C GLY A 187 2.25 19.96 -2.80
N PRO A 188 2.58 18.76 -3.32
CA PRO A 188 3.63 17.90 -2.80
C PRO A 188 5.01 18.40 -3.23
N GLY A 189 5.61 19.29 -2.42
CA GLY A 189 6.95 19.81 -2.64
C GLY A 189 7.20 21.15 -1.94
N ARG A 190 8.48 21.46 -1.70
CA ARG A 190 8.91 22.72 -1.06
C ARG A 190 8.68 23.95 -1.94
N ARG A 191 8.58 23.76 -3.26
CA ARG A 191 8.26 24.81 -4.23
C ARG A 191 6.80 25.27 -4.21
N PHE A 192 5.90 24.48 -3.62
CA PHE A 192 4.48 24.85 -3.53
C PHE A 192 4.26 25.84 -2.38
N PRO A 193 3.38 26.86 -2.56
CA PRO A 193 3.03 27.82 -1.51
C PRO A 193 2.64 27.14 -0.19
N ALA A 194 3.13 27.70 0.93
CA ALA A 194 2.62 27.37 2.25
C ALA A 194 1.25 28.04 2.43
N LEU A 195 0.23 27.23 2.71
CA LEU A 195 -1.13 27.67 2.98
C LEU A 195 -1.28 28.13 4.43
N THR A 196 -0.69 27.37 5.35
CA THR A 196 -0.63 27.70 6.78
C THR A 196 0.51 26.93 7.47
N ILE A 197 0.72 27.23 8.74
CA ILE A 197 1.67 26.56 9.64
C ILE A 197 0.88 25.69 10.63
N LEU A 198 1.35 24.48 10.85
CA LEU A 198 0.82 23.50 11.79
C LEU A 198 1.81 23.35 12.95
N GLU A 199 1.35 23.60 14.16
CA GLU A 199 2.17 23.42 15.37
C GLU A 199 2.36 21.94 15.71
N ALA A 200 3.38 21.63 16.51
CA ALA A 200 3.58 20.29 17.05
C ALA A 200 2.32 19.83 17.82
N GLY A 201 1.89 18.59 17.57
CA GLY A 201 0.67 18.02 18.13
C GLY A 201 -0.60 18.28 17.30
N ALA A 202 -0.57 19.11 16.26
CA ALA A 202 -1.70 19.28 15.35
C ALA A 202 -2.09 17.93 14.74
N THR A 203 -3.39 17.60 14.76
CA THR A 203 -3.91 16.33 14.23
C THR A 203 -4.46 16.54 12.83
N LEU A 204 -4.09 15.65 11.92
CA LEU A 204 -4.39 15.71 10.49
C LEU A 204 -4.96 14.37 10.04
N CYS A 205 -5.77 14.42 9.00
CA CYS A 205 -6.36 13.24 8.39
C CYS A 205 -5.85 13.05 6.98
N VAL A 206 -5.34 11.86 6.69
CA VAL A 206 -4.84 11.53 5.35
C VAL A 206 -6.01 11.34 4.40
N SER A 207 -6.08 12.18 3.36
CA SER A 207 -7.23 12.29 2.44
C SER A 207 -6.96 11.68 1.05
N GLY A 208 -5.79 11.07 0.86
CA GLY A 208 -5.41 10.50 -0.43
C GLY A 208 -4.05 9.81 -0.43
N GLY A 209 -3.68 9.29 -1.59
CA GLY A 209 -2.40 8.61 -1.78
C GLY A 209 -1.20 9.56 -1.65
N LEU A 210 -0.06 8.99 -1.26
CA LEU A 210 1.21 9.70 -1.15
C LEU A 210 1.70 10.20 -2.51
N ALA A 211 2.50 11.27 -2.48
CA ALA A 211 3.26 11.78 -3.61
C ALA A 211 4.72 11.97 -3.20
N ILE A 212 5.65 11.62 -4.09
CA ILE A 212 7.09 11.80 -3.85
C ILE A 212 7.54 13.11 -4.49
N GLY A 213 8.23 13.96 -3.73
CA GLY A 213 8.68 15.26 -4.22
C GLY A 213 9.79 15.88 -3.38
N ASP A 214 10.79 16.45 -4.03
CA ASP A 214 11.91 17.18 -3.40
C ASP A 214 12.67 16.41 -2.30
N GLY A 215 12.68 15.08 -2.37
CA GLY A 215 13.32 14.18 -1.38
C GLY A 215 12.43 13.78 -0.20
N TYR A 216 11.14 14.15 -0.21
CA TYR A 216 10.18 13.84 0.84
C TYR A 216 9.00 13.02 0.30
N THR A 217 8.38 12.26 1.18
CA THR A 217 7.05 11.70 0.98
C THR A 217 6.00 12.71 1.45
N TRP A 218 5.07 13.09 0.58
CA TRP A 218 4.02 14.05 0.85
C TRP A 218 2.68 13.36 0.94
N TYR A 219 1.90 13.68 1.98
CA TYR A 219 0.54 13.20 2.12
C TYR A 219 -0.45 14.37 1.96
N PRO A 220 -1.49 14.21 1.12
CA PRO A 220 -2.63 15.10 1.16
C PRO A 220 -3.38 14.87 2.48
N VAL A 221 -3.64 15.95 3.19
CA VAL A 221 -4.25 15.93 4.52
C VAL A 221 -5.29 17.02 4.71
N ILE A 222 -6.18 16.80 5.67
CA ILE A 222 -7.12 17.79 6.20
C ILE A 222 -6.83 17.94 7.69
N ALA A 223 -6.64 19.17 8.17
CA ALA A 223 -6.36 19.42 9.57
C ALA A 223 -7.64 19.32 10.41
N ILE A 224 -7.66 18.40 11.39
CA ILE A 224 -8.82 18.16 12.24
C ILE A 224 -9.10 19.39 13.10
N GLY A 225 -10.36 19.83 13.14
CA GLY A 225 -10.78 21.04 13.85
C GLY A 225 -10.59 22.32 13.03
N SER A 226 -10.29 22.22 11.74
CA SER A 226 -10.24 23.34 10.79
C SER A 226 -10.67 22.91 9.39
N ASP A 227 -10.95 23.87 8.49
CA ASP A 227 -11.20 23.59 7.08
C ASP A 227 -9.92 23.58 6.23
N ALA A 228 -8.73 23.59 6.86
CA ALA A 228 -7.46 23.67 6.14
C ALA A 228 -7.08 22.31 5.53
N ALA A 229 -6.94 22.27 4.20
CA ALA A 229 -6.51 21.10 3.44
C ALA A 229 -5.25 21.43 2.63
N GLY A 230 -4.36 20.45 2.48
CA GLY A 230 -3.11 20.63 1.75
C GLY A 230 -2.20 19.41 1.84
N PHE A 231 -0.90 19.59 1.67
CA PHE A 231 0.10 18.55 1.70
C PHE A 231 1.11 18.80 2.83
N VAL A 232 1.45 17.74 3.55
CA VAL A 232 2.51 17.74 4.57
C VAL A 232 3.56 16.70 4.23
N ALA A 233 4.80 16.95 4.62
CA ALA A 233 5.87 15.97 4.50
C ALA A 233 5.79 14.96 5.66
N ALA A 234 5.84 13.68 5.32
CA ALA A 234 5.62 12.55 6.23
C ALA A 234 6.61 12.53 7.41
N ASP A 235 7.86 12.94 7.16
CA ASP A 235 8.95 12.89 8.13
C ASP A 235 8.69 13.76 9.37
N TYR A 236 7.76 14.72 9.28
CA TYR A 236 7.37 15.60 10.39
C TYR A 236 6.05 15.19 11.04
N CYS A 237 5.55 13.99 10.71
CA CYS A 237 4.30 13.45 11.22
C CYS A 237 4.52 12.05 11.81
N VAL A 238 3.68 11.69 12.78
CA VAL A 238 3.60 10.35 13.35
C VAL A 238 2.17 9.84 13.30
N LEU A 239 1.98 8.52 13.25
CA LEU A 239 0.65 7.93 13.31
C LEU A 239 0.06 8.19 14.69
N GLY A 240 -1.09 8.85 14.75
CA GLY A 240 -1.87 8.99 15.97
C GLY A 240 -2.77 7.78 16.16
N GLU A 241 -3.61 7.50 15.17
CA GLU A 241 -4.57 6.39 15.17
C GLU A 241 -4.84 5.89 13.74
N ALA A 242 -4.63 4.59 13.51
CA ALA A 242 -4.90 3.96 12.22
C ALA A 242 -6.40 3.96 11.92
N GLY A 243 -6.81 4.51 10.77
CA GLY A 243 -8.22 4.70 10.46
C GLY A 243 -8.96 5.66 11.41
N GLY A 244 -8.26 6.43 12.25
CA GLY A 244 -8.87 7.34 13.23
C GLY A 244 -9.70 8.45 12.59
N CYS A 245 -9.49 8.72 11.30
CA CYS A 245 -10.29 9.65 10.53
C CYS A 245 -11.53 9.05 9.89
N ARG A 246 -11.81 7.75 10.07
CA ARG A 246 -13.13 7.17 9.78
C ARG A 246 -14.25 7.82 10.60
N SER A 247 -13.90 8.50 11.70
CA SER A 247 -14.81 9.36 12.45
C SER A 247 -14.76 10.84 12.03
N ALA A 248 -13.74 11.27 11.28
CA ALA A 248 -13.43 12.69 11.09
C ALA A 248 -13.48 13.21 9.65
N VAL A 249 -13.28 12.39 8.59
CA VAL A 249 -13.03 12.93 7.25
C VAL A 249 -13.79 12.28 6.09
N THR A 250 -14.24 11.04 6.20
CA THR A 250 -15.25 10.51 5.26
C THR A 250 -16.25 9.66 6.03
N ARG A 251 -17.53 10.02 5.90
CA ARG A 251 -18.63 9.34 6.59
C ARG A 251 -18.87 7.95 6.00
N PHE A 252 -18.54 7.76 4.72
CA PHE A 252 -18.71 6.52 3.96
C PHE A 252 -17.54 6.30 2.99
N SER A 253 -17.17 5.04 2.75
CA SER A 253 -16.15 4.62 1.79
C SER A 253 -16.77 4.06 0.51
N PRO A 254 -16.02 3.98 -0.61
CA PRO A 254 -16.46 3.23 -1.79
C PRO A 254 -16.87 1.80 -1.44
N ASP A 255 -17.87 1.27 -2.16
CA ASP A 255 -18.52 -0.02 -1.91
C ASP A 255 -19.34 -0.10 -0.59
N ASP A 256 -19.39 0.96 0.23
CA ASP A 256 -20.29 0.99 1.38
C ASP A 256 -21.76 1.06 0.93
N ARG A 257 -22.57 0.24 1.61
CA ARG A 257 -24.02 0.37 1.57
C ARG A 257 -24.43 1.40 2.60
N ILE A 258 -25.09 2.45 2.14
CA ILE A 258 -25.62 3.52 2.98
C ILE A 258 -27.14 3.58 2.85
N GLY A 259 -27.80 4.19 3.82
CA GLY A 259 -29.25 4.37 3.83
C GLY A 259 -29.60 5.83 4.08
N VAL A 260 -30.67 6.32 3.46
CA VAL A 260 -31.22 7.65 3.75
C VAL A 260 -31.69 7.66 5.21
N ALA A 261 -31.05 8.48 6.05
CA ALA A 261 -31.37 8.57 7.48
C ALA A 261 -32.48 9.59 7.74
N ASP A 262 -32.50 10.68 6.97
CA ASP A 262 -33.49 11.76 7.08
C ASP A 262 -33.93 12.19 5.68
N GLY A 263 -35.09 11.69 5.25
CA GLY A 263 -35.67 11.93 3.94
C GLY A 263 -36.92 12.83 3.99
N PRO A 264 -37.40 13.31 2.83
CA PRO A 264 -36.95 12.94 1.48
C PRO A 264 -35.63 13.61 1.07
N LEU A 265 -34.66 12.79 0.62
CA LEU A 265 -33.32 13.23 0.21
C LEU A 265 -33.22 13.34 -1.31
N ASN A 266 -32.77 14.47 -1.83
CA ASN A 266 -32.60 14.65 -3.28
C ASN A 266 -31.32 13.97 -3.80
N LEU A 267 -31.46 13.06 -4.76
CA LEU A 267 -30.37 12.57 -5.61
C LEU A 267 -30.12 13.58 -6.73
N ARG A 268 -28.89 14.08 -6.85
CA ARG A 268 -28.57 15.16 -7.80
C ARG A 268 -27.61 14.72 -8.89
N ALA A 269 -27.65 15.37 -10.03
CA ALA A 269 -26.73 15.13 -11.13
C ALA A 269 -25.29 15.60 -10.84
N GLU A 270 -25.15 16.58 -9.95
CA GLU A 270 -23.90 17.23 -9.58
C GLU A 270 -23.86 17.42 -8.06
N PRO A 271 -22.67 17.46 -7.44
CA PRO A 271 -22.48 17.64 -6.00
C PRO A 271 -22.72 19.10 -5.58
N SER A 272 -23.96 19.58 -5.72
CA SER A 272 -24.34 20.98 -5.47
C SER A 272 -25.82 21.11 -5.16
N LEU A 273 -26.19 22.06 -4.30
CA LEU A 273 -27.59 22.42 -4.05
C LEU A 273 -28.31 22.98 -5.29
N SER A 274 -27.55 23.46 -6.29
CA SER A 274 -28.07 23.95 -7.57
C SER A 274 -28.10 22.87 -8.66
N GLY A 275 -27.51 21.69 -8.41
CA GLY A 275 -27.48 20.59 -9.38
C GLY A 275 -28.88 20.05 -9.66
N VAL A 276 -29.12 19.60 -10.91
CA VAL A 276 -30.43 19.04 -11.32
C VAL A 276 -30.81 17.88 -10.41
N ILE A 277 -32.04 17.93 -9.85
CA ILE A 277 -32.60 16.84 -9.05
C ILE A 277 -33.00 15.71 -9.99
N ARG A 278 -32.35 14.55 -9.85
CA ARG A 278 -32.65 13.33 -10.62
C ARG A 278 -33.77 12.52 -9.96
N ALA A 279 -33.77 12.45 -8.63
CA ALA A 279 -34.78 11.73 -7.87
C ALA A 279 -34.94 12.30 -6.46
N SER A 280 -36.05 11.96 -5.80
CA SER A 280 -36.28 12.24 -4.38
C SER A 280 -36.44 10.91 -3.65
N LEU A 281 -35.52 10.64 -2.71
CA LEU A 281 -35.33 9.35 -2.06
C LEU A 281 -36.00 9.35 -0.67
N PRO A 282 -36.97 8.47 -0.40
CA PRO A 282 -37.57 8.33 0.93
C PRO A 282 -36.56 7.93 2.02
N THR A 283 -36.89 8.20 3.28
CA THR A 283 -36.14 7.66 4.43
C THR A 283 -36.06 6.13 4.35
N GLY A 284 -34.88 5.58 4.58
CA GLY A 284 -34.61 4.15 4.52
C GLY A 284 -34.14 3.62 3.17
N THR A 285 -34.21 4.42 2.09
CA THR A 285 -33.72 4.02 0.77
C THR A 285 -32.25 3.60 0.83
N SER A 286 -31.93 2.42 0.29
CA SER A 286 -30.58 1.86 0.28
C SER A 286 -29.81 2.32 -0.97
N LEU A 287 -28.58 2.80 -0.77
CA LEU A 287 -27.72 3.31 -1.82
C LEU A 287 -26.33 2.70 -1.72
N CYS A 288 -25.62 2.68 -2.85
CA CYS A 288 -24.25 2.19 -2.93
C CYS A 288 -23.28 3.30 -3.27
N VAL A 289 -22.24 3.48 -2.44
CA VAL A 289 -21.20 4.49 -2.66
C VAL A 289 -20.27 4.02 -3.77
N LEU A 290 -20.08 4.87 -4.78
CA LEU A 290 -19.31 4.55 -5.98
C LEU A 290 -17.83 4.95 -5.82
N ASP A 291 -16.93 4.18 -6.45
CA ASP A 291 -15.48 4.38 -6.40
C ASP A 291 -14.96 5.36 -7.48
N HIS A 292 -15.77 5.71 -8.47
CA HIS A 292 -15.26 6.45 -9.64
C HIS A 292 -14.99 7.94 -9.39
N THR A 293 -15.50 8.52 -8.30
CA THR A 293 -15.20 9.90 -7.90
C THR A 293 -15.09 10.03 -6.39
N LYS A 294 -14.14 10.83 -5.92
CA LYS A 294 -14.01 11.15 -4.49
C LYS A 294 -15.22 11.97 -4.01
N PRO A 295 -15.59 11.90 -2.71
CA PRO A 295 -16.57 12.81 -2.13
C PRO A 295 -16.14 14.28 -2.33
N ILE A 296 -17.11 15.15 -2.59
CA ILE A 296 -16.87 16.58 -2.86
C ILE A 296 -17.51 17.40 -1.76
N SER A 297 -16.72 18.23 -1.07
CA SER A 297 -17.24 19.21 -0.12
C SER A 297 -17.74 20.45 -0.88
N ASN A 298 -19.04 20.71 -0.86
CA ASN A 298 -19.63 21.86 -1.53
C ASN A 298 -20.92 22.30 -0.83
N ALA A 299 -21.12 23.62 -0.73
CA ALA A 299 -22.31 24.23 -0.12
C ALA A 299 -22.65 23.72 1.30
N GLY A 300 -21.63 23.42 2.10
CA GLY A 300 -21.79 22.95 3.49
C GLY A 300 -22.10 21.47 3.65
N TYR A 301 -22.07 20.69 2.57
CA TYR A 301 -22.28 19.24 2.60
C TYR A 301 -21.11 18.49 1.98
N THR A 302 -20.94 17.24 2.42
CA THR A 302 -20.06 16.27 1.77
C THR A 302 -20.89 15.43 0.81
N TRP A 303 -20.69 15.63 -0.49
CA TRP A 303 -21.44 14.95 -1.52
C TRP A 303 -20.80 13.61 -1.85
N TYR A 304 -21.57 12.53 -1.76
CA TYR A 304 -21.13 11.18 -2.10
C TYR A 304 -21.74 10.74 -3.43
N PRO A 305 -20.93 10.22 -4.37
CA PRO A 305 -21.46 9.60 -5.57
C PRO A 305 -22.07 8.26 -5.20
N VAL A 306 -23.30 8.06 -5.60
CA VAL A 306 -24.08 6.89 -5.23
C VAL A 306 -24.86 6.36 -6.41
N ARG A 307 -25.18 5.07 -6.33
CA ARG A 307 -26.13 4.40 -7.21
C ARG A 307 -27.31 3.89 -6.39
N ASP A 308 -28.50 4.10 -6.91
CA ASP A 308 -29.71 3.48 -6.39
C ASP A 308 -29.82 2.02 -6.87
N GLU A 309 -30.15 1.12 -5.94
CA GLU A 309 -30.32 -0.31 -6.19
C GLU A 309 -31.82 -0.71 -6.23
N GLU A 310 -32.74 0.14 -5.75
CA GLU A 310 -34.18 -0.14 -5.71
C GLU A 310 -34.94 0.64 -6.79
N GLY A 311 -34.62 0.38 -8.06
CA GLY A 311 -35.34 0.96 -9.20
C GLY A 311 -35.01 0.28 -10.53
N SER A 312 -35.99 0.19 -11.43
CA SER A 312 -35.78 -0.33 -12.80
C SER A 312 -34.89 0.56 -13.67
N ASP A 313 -34.72 1.82 -13.27
CA ASP A 313 -33.79 2.76 -13.87
C ASP A 313 -32.65 3.03 -12.89
N ARG A 314 -31.48 2.44 -13.16
CA ARG A 314 -30.27 2.64 -12.36
C ARG A 314 -29.74 4.07 -12.55
N PHE A 315 -30.10 4.98 -11.65
CA PHE A 315 -29.58 6.34 -11.66
C PHE A 315 -28.35 6.47 -10.77
N GLU A 316 -27.27 7.00 -11.35
CA GLU A 316 -26.11 7.48 -10.59
C GLU A 316 -26.27 8.98 -10.33
N GLY A 317 -25.84 9.41 -9.15
CA GLY A 317 -25.90 10.80 -8.75
C GLY A 317 -25.19 11.07 -7.44
N TRP A 318 -25.45 12.24 -6.88
CA TRP A 318 -24.81 12.74 -5.67
C TRP A 318 -25.84 12.97 -4.58
N VAL A 319 -25.52 12.55 -3.35
CA VAL A 319 -26.31 12.80 -2.15
C VAL A 319 -25.46 13.47 -1.07
N ALA A 320 -26.08 14.30 -0.24
CA ALA A 320 -25.43 14.86 0.94
C ALA A 320 -25.28 13.76 2.00
N GLY A 321 -24.04 13.41 2.34
CA GLY A 321 -23.76 12.29 3.24
C GLY A 321 -24.25 12.51 4.68
N GLU A 322 -24.40 13.76 5.08
CA GLU A 322 -24.92 14.17 6.39
C GLU A 322 -26.36 13.67 6.61
N LEU A 323 -27.11 13.46 5.53
CA LEU A 323 -28.50 12.96 5.55
C LEU A 323 -28.59 11.44 5.37
N CYS A 324 -27.44 10.76 5.35
CA CYS A 324 -27.31 9.32 5.22
C CYS A 324 -26.72 8.69 6.49
N ARG A 325 -26.88 7.37 6.61
CA ARG A 325 -26.23 6.52 7.61
C ARG A 325 -25.58 5.31 6.95
N LEU A 326 -24.55 4.77 7.57
CA LEU A 326 -23.95 3.52 7.13
C LEU A 326 -24.93 2.39 7.42
N VAL A 327 -25.12 1.50 6.45
CA VAL A 327 -25.91 0.28 6.59
C VAL A 327 -24.98 -0.92 6.67
N ALA A 328 -24.00 -1.02 5.77
CA ALA A 328 -22.97 -2.06 5.80
C ALA A 328 -21.70 -1.61 5.07
N ALA A 329 -20.54 -1.77 5.70
CA ALA A 329 -19.26 -1.50 5.05
C ALA A 329 -18.98 -2.54 3.95
N GLY A 330 -18.62 -2.09 2.75
CA GLY A 330 -18.42 -2.99 1.58
C GLY A 330 -19.67 -3.77 1.12
N GLY A 331 -20.87 -3.39 1.57
CA GLY A 331 -22.12 -4.14 1.38
C GLY A 331 -22.79 -4.00 0.01
N CYS A 332 -22.09 -3.44 -0.98
CA CYS A 332 -22.59 -3.21 -2.33
C CYS A 332 -22.23 -4.30 -3.34
N ARG A 333 -21.26 -5.15 -3.02
CA ARG A 333 -20.99 -6.37 -3.80
C ARG A 333 -21.89 -7.49 -3.28
N ALA A 334 -22.88 -7.86 -4.09
CA ALA A 334 -23.65 -9.09 -3.90
C ALA A 334 -22.83 -10.31 -4.37
#